data_AF-A0A258CMS1-F1
#
_entry.id   AF-A0A258CMS1-F1
#
_cell.length_a   1.000
_cell.length_b   1.000
_cell.length_c   1.000
_cell.angle_alpha   90.00
_cell.angle_beta   90.00
_cell.angle_gamma   90.00
#
_symmetry.space_group_name_H-M   'P 1'
#
loop_
_entity.id
_entity.type
_entity.pdbx_description
1 polymer ?
#
loop_
_entity_poly.entity_id
_entity_poly.type
_entity_poly.pdbx_seq_one_letter_code
_entity_poly.pdbx_strand_id
1 'polypeptide(L)'
;MTISSYGSGAYRAATPNRLVSTRADLTDLERQLATQQRAESYGDLGTDRLTSLDLNAKISTLDSWLEGITRGNVNLQLSSKAVENYAKLTTETVNDTRSNTYIPSSTGRSAPQVLAEEKFKQTLDLLNTQVNGRYLFSGKTSDVQPTLGYTEIIEGDGAG
;
A
#
# COMPACT_ATOMS: atom_id res chain seq x y z
N MET A 1 -30.94 22.46 82.44
CA MET A 1 -30.81 21.67 81.19
C MET A 1 -29.70 22.29 80.35
N THR A 2 -28.52 21.68 80.35
CA THR A 2 -27.37 22.10 79.54
C THR A 2 -27.38 21.32 78.24
N ILE A 3 -27.63 22.01 77.13
CA ILE A 3 -27.52 21.43 75.79
C ILE A 3 -26.03 21.36 75.46
N SER A 4 -25.48 20.13 75.45
CA SER A 4 -24.13 19.87 74.95
C SER A 4 -24.09 20.14 73.45
N SER A 5 -23.21 21.03 73.00
CA SER A 5 -22.97 21.24 71.57
C SER A 5 -22.23 20.02 71.01
N TYR A 6 -22.94 19.21 70.23
CA TYR A 6 -22.30 18.19 69.42
C TYR A 6 -21.49 18.89 68.32
N GLY A 7 -20.19 18.59 68.28
CA GLY A 7 -19.21 19.27 67.42
C GLY A 7 -19.63 19.33 65.96
N SER A 8 -19.57 20.53 65.40
CA SER A 8 -19.89 20.88 64.00
C SER A 8 -18.94 20.29 62.95
N GLY A 9 -18.08 19.34 63.32
CA GLY A 9 -17.04 18.77 62.46
C GLY A 9 -17.49 17.59 61.59
N ALA A 10 -18.45 16.77 62.03
CA ALA A 10 -18.78 15.51 61.34
C ALA A 10 -19.64 15.72 60.07
N TYR A 11 -20.61 16.64 60.12
CA TYR A 11 -21.52 16.93 58.99
C TYR A 11 -20.86 17.79 57.90
N ARG A 12 -19.89 18.62 58.29
CA ARG A 12 -19.07 19.44 57.39
C ARG A 12 -17.94 18.66 56.73
N ALA A 13 -17.59 17.47 57.22
CA ALA A 13 -16.59 16.59 56.60
C ALA A 13 -17.20 15.58 55.61
N ALA A 14 -18.48 15.22 55.76
CA ALA A 14 -19.16 14.27 54.87
C ALA A 14 -19.69 14.87 53.56
N THR A 15 -19.98 16.18 53.54
CA THR A 15 -20.50 16.91 52.36
C THR A 15 -19.44 17.34 51.33
N PRO A 16 -18.20 17.73 51.70
CA PRO A 16 -17.14 18.07 50.75
C PRO A 16 -16.75 16.90 49.85
N ASN A 17 -16.65 15.69 50.41
CA ASN A 17 -16.24 14.50 49.63
C ASN A 17 -17.21 14.18 48.49
N ARG A 18 -18.52 14.42 48.68
CA ARG A 18 -19.51 14.20 47.63
C ARG A 18 -19.40 15.25 46.51
N LEU A 19 -19.16 16.51 46.87
CA LEU A 19 -19.01 17.60 45.90
C LEU A 19 -17.72 17.46 45.06
N VAL A 20 -16.65 16.96 45.69
CA VAL A 20 -15.39 16.66 44.99
C VAL A 20 -15.57 15.48 44.04
N SER A 21 -16.26 14.41 44.47
CA SER A 21 -16.57 13.27 43.61
C SER A 21 -17.40 13.67 42.39
N THR A 22 -18.50 14.43 42.58
CA THR A 22 -19.35 14.83 41.44
C THR A 22 -18.66 15.76 40.46
N ARG A 23 -17.72 16.61 40.92
CA ARG A 23 -16.88 17.39 40.02
C ARG A 23 -15.94 16.52 39.21
N ALA A 24 -15.31 15.52 39.84
CA ALA A 24 -14.45 14.57 39.14
C ALA A 24 -15.24 13.78 38.08
N ASP A 25 -16.45 13.31 38.42
CA ASP A 25 -17.33 12.59 37.49
C ASP A 25 -17.75 13.47 36.29
N LEU A 26 -18.10 14.75 36.54
CA LEU A 26 -18.43 15.69 35.47
C LEU A 26 -17.24 15.96 34.56
N THR A 27 -16.05 16.17 35.11
CA THR A 27 -14.84 16.38 34.31
C THR A 27 -14.51 15.14 33.47
N ASP A 28 -14.70 13.93 33.99
CA ASP A 28 -14.49 12.71 33.19
C ASP A 28 -15.54 12.56 32.09
N LEU A 29 -16.82 12.85 32.35
CA LEU A 29 -17.87 12.81 31.33
C LEU A 29 -17.65 13.87 30.24
N GLU A 30 -17.23 15.09 30.61
CA GLU A 30 -16.87 16.13 29.65
C GLU A 30 -15.69 15.70 28.78
N ARG A 31 -14.69 15.03 29.37
CA ARG A 31 -13.57 14.43 28.63
C ARG A 31 -14.06 13.33 27.69
N GLN A 32 -14.86 12.38 28.17
CA GLN A 32 -15.42 11.31 27.34
C GLN A 32 -16.25 11.87 26.18
N LEU A 33 -16.98 12.96 26.39
CA LEU A 33 -17.73 13.63 25.33
C LEU A 33 -16.80 14.27 24.30
N ALA A 34 -15.72 14.92 24.75
CA ALA A 34 -14.74 15.57 23.88
C ALA A 34 -13.90 14.56 23.06
N THR A 35 -13.47 13.46 23.68
CA THR A 35 -12.61 12.45 23.04
C THR A 35 -13.41 11.31 22.39
N GLN A 36 -14.68 11.16 22.75
CA GLN A 36 -15.52 10.00 22.44
C GLN A 36 -14.95 8.68 22.96
N GLN A 37 -14.00 8.74 23.91
CA GLN A 37 -13.32 7.59 24.47
C GLN A 37 -13.64 7.46 25.96
N ARG A 38 -14.17 6.30 26.35
CA ARG A 38 -14.52 5.98 27.74
C ARG A 38 -13.33 6.07 28.70
N ALA A 39 -12.12 5.82 28.23
CA ALA A 39 -10.89 5.86 29.03
C ALA A 39 -9.75 6.53 28.26
N GLU A 40 -8.83 7.20 28.96
CA GLU A 40 -7.60 7.75 28.37
C GLU A 40 -6.54 6.67 28.18
N SER A 41 -6.50 5.70 29.09
CA SER A 41 -5.54 4.61 29.04
C SER A 41 -6.23 3.26 29.05
N TYR A 42 -5.54 2.26 28.51
CA TYR A 42 -5.92 0.86 28.62
C TYR A 42 -6.06 0.39 30.08
N GLY A 43 -5.32 1.01 31.02
CA GLY A 43 -5.42 0.70 32.45
C GLY A 43 -6.78 1.02 33.05
N ASP A 44 -7.41 2.10 32.57
CA ASP A 44 -8.68 2.60 33.10
C ASP A 44 -9.90 1.85 32.53
N LEU A 45 -9.69 0.96 31.54
CA LEU A 45 -10.72 0.08 30.97
C LEU A 45 -10.97 -1.19 31.80
N GLY A 46 -10.14 -1.50 32.79
CA GLY A 46 -10.29 -2.71 33.60
C GLY A 46 -10.33 -3.99 32.76
N THR A 47 -11.42 -4.76 32.86
CA THR A 47 -11.61 -6.01 32.11
C THR A 47 -11.76 -5.79 30.60
N ASP A 48 -12.30 -4.64 30.18
CA ASP A 48 -12.56 -4.32 28.76
C ASP A 48 -11.26 -4.03 27.99
N ARG A 49 -10.14 -3.84 28.72
CA ARG A 49 -8.81 -3.63 28.16
C ARG A 49 -8.40 -4.71 27.17
N LEU A 50 -8.64 -5.97 27.51
CA LEU A 50 -8.20 -7.11 26.67
C LEU A 50 -8.91 -7.08 25.32
N THR A 51 -10.22 -6.86 25.32
CA THR A 51 -11.02 -6.73 24.10
C THR A 51 -10.58 -5.54 23.28
N SER A 52 -10.34 -4.38 23.91
CA SER A 52 -9.87 -3.19 23.20
C SER A 52 -8.50 -3.40 22.54
N LEU A 53 -7.56 -4.04 23.22
CA LEU A 53 -6.24 -4.36 22.66
C LEU A 53 -6.33 -5.37 21.49
N ASP A 54 -7.13 -6.43 21.64
CA ASP A 54 -7.36 -7.42 20.58
C ASP A 54 -7.99 -6.78 19.34
N LEU A 55 -8.99 -5.92 19.52
CA LEU A 55 -9.63 -5.21 18.42
C LEU A 55 -8.67 -4.25 17.72
N ASN A 56 -7.86 -3.48 18.47
CA ASN A 56 -6.85 -2.60 17.87
C ASN A 56 -5.79 -3.38 17.09
N ALA A 57 -5.35 -4.53 17.61
CA ALA A 57 -4.42 -5.41 16.90
C ALA A 57 -5.04 -5.96 15.59
N LYS A 58 -6.33 -6.33 15.62
CA LYS A 58 -7.08 -6.76 14.43
C LYS A 58 -7.23 -5.63 13.41
N ILE A 59 -7.56 -4.41 13.84
CA ILE A 59 -7.66 -3.24 12.96
C ILE A 59 -6.31 -2.97 12.29
N SER A 60 -5.21 -2.91 13.07
CA SER A 60 -3.87 -2.72 12.52
C SER A 60 -3.48 -3.81 11.50
N THR A 61 -3.90 -5.04 11.75
CA THR A 61 -3.71 -6.15 10.82
C THR A 61 -4.52 -5.92 9.53
N LEU A 62 -5.80 -5.54 9.64
CA LEU A 62 -6.65 -5.22 8.49
C LEU A 62 -6.10 -4.06 7.66
N ASP A 63 -5.60 -3.00 8.30
CA ASP A 63 -4.97 -1.87 7.62
C ASP A 63 -3.75 -2.32 6.81
N SER A 64 -2.92 -3.21 7.39
CA SER A 64 -1.76 -3.80 6.70
C SER A 64 -2.18 -4.64 5.48
N TRP A 65 -3.27 -5.42 5.60
CA TRP A 65 -3.82 -6.16 4.46
C TRP A 65 -4.36 -5.23 3.37
N LEU A 66 -5.08 -4.17 3.76
CA LEU A 66 -5.61 -3.19 2.82
C LEU A 66 -4.48 -2.49 2.06
N GLU A 67 -3.42 -2.10 2.74
CA GLU A 67 -2.24 -1.52 2.12
C GLU A 67 -1.59 -2.49 1.11
N GLY A 68 -1.47 -3.77 1.47
CA GLY A 68 -1.01 -4.82 0.58
C GLY A 68 -1.88 -4.96 -0.68
N ILE A 69 -3.21 -4.95 -0.52
CA ILE A 69 -4.18 -5.00 -1.62
C ILE A 69 -4.04 -3.77 -2.52
N THR A 70 -3.91 -2.57 -1.96
CA THR A 70 -3.74 -1.33 -2.74
C THR A 70 -2.47 -1.39 -3.59
N ARG A 71 -1.33 -1.82 -2.99
CA ARG A 71 -0.07 -2.01 -3.73
C ARG A 71 -0.21 -3.06 -4.83
N GLY A 72 -0.86 -4.19 -4.54
CA GLY A 72 -1.14 -5.24 -5.51
C GLY A 72 -1.98 -4.75 -6.68
N ASN A 73 -3.01 -3.95 -6.41
CA ASN A 73 -3.87 -3.36 -7.44
C ASN A 73 -3.09 -2.40 -8.36
N VAL A 74 -2.23 -1.55 -7.80
CA VAL A 74 -1.37 -0.66 -8.60
C VAL A 74 -0.43 -1.46 -9.52
N ASN A 75 0.21 -2.51 -8.98
CA ASN A 75 1.09 -3.37 -9.77
C ASN A 75 0.30 -4.07 -10.89
N LEU A 76 -0.87 -4.61 -10.60
CA LEU A 76 -1.73 -5.28 -11.59
C LEU A 76 -2.20 -4.31 -12.69
N GLN A 77 -2.59 -3.09 -12.32
CA GLN A 77 -2.96 -2.06 -13.30
C GLN A 77 -1.81 -1.71 -14.23
N LEU A 78 -0.59 -1.57 -13.70
CA LEU A 78 0.57 -1.27 -14.52
C LEU A 78 0.95 -2.45 -15.42
N SER A 79 0.92 -3.68 -14.89
CA SER A 79 1.12 -4.88 -15.71
C SER A 79 0.07 -5.01 -16.82
N SER A 80 -1.21 -4.71 -16.53
CA SER A 80 -2.28 -4.71 -17.55
C SER A 80 -1.98 -3.69 -18.64
N LYS A 81 -1.64 -2.44 -18.28
CA LYS A 81 -1.27 -1.40 -19.24
C LYS A 81 -0.06 -1.78 -20.09
N ALA A 82 0.94 -2.41 -19.48
CA ALA A 82 2.09 -2.90 -20.22
C ALA A 82 1.71 -4.02 -21.21
N VAL A 83 0.86 -4.98 -20.83
CA VAL A 83 0.35 -6.01 -21.76
C VAL A 83 -0.50 -5.40 -22.88
N GLU A 84 -1.34 -4.41 -22.58
CA GLU A 84 -2.11 -3.68 -23.59
C GLU A 84 -1.21 -2.93 -24.59
N ASN A 85 -0.16 -2.27 -24.09
CA ASN A 85 0.83 -1.61 -24.94
C ASN A 85 1.58 -2.62 -25.80
N TYR A 86 1.95 -3.77 -25.25
CA TYR A 86 2.58 -4.85 -26.01
C TYR A 86 1.68 -5.36 -27.14
N ALA A 87 0.39 -5.57 -26.88
CA ALA A 87 -0.57 -5.99 -27.89
C ALA A 87 -0.75 -4.93 -29.01
N LYS A 88 -0.76 -3.64 -28.66
CA LYS A 88 -0.78 -2.53 -29.63
C LYS A 88 0.47 -2.52 -30.49
N LEU A 89 1.66 -2.57 -29.88
CA LEU A 89 2.93 -2.62 -30.59
C LEU A 89 3.01 -3.80 -31.57
N THR A 90 2.51 -4.97 -31.15
CA THR A 90 2.45 -6.17 -32.00
C THR A 90 1.53 -5.94 -33.21
N THR A 91 0.35 -5.36 -32.99
CA THR A 91 -0.61 -5.08 -34.07
C THR A 91 -0.06 -4.05 -35.06
N GLU A 92 0.56 -2.98 -34.57
CA GLU A 92 1.26 -1.98 -35.39
C GLU A 92 2.36 -2.64 -36.23
N THR A 93 3.20 -3.47 -35.60
CA THR A 93 4.30 -4.16 -36.29
C THR A 93 3.78 -5.01 -37.45
N VAL A 94 2.71 -5.79 -37.24
CA VAL A 94 2.10 -6.60 -38.32
C VAL A 94 1.55 -5.73 -39.45
N ASN A 95 0.95 -4.58 -39.14
CA ASN A 95 0.43 -3.66 -40.15
C ASN A 95 1.55 -2.97 -40.93
N ASP A 96 2.62 -2.53 -40.25
CA ASP A 96 3.71 -1.80 -40.87
C ASP A 96 4.60 -2.72 -41.72
N THR A 97 4.82 -3.97 -41.27
CA THR A 97 5.57 -5.00 -42.02
C THR A 97 4.84 -5.48 -43.28
N ARG A 98 3.52 -5.29 -43.38
CA ARG A 98 2.75 -5.54 -44.61
C ARG A 98 3.04 -4.54 -45.73
N SER A 99 3.62 -3.38 -45.41
CA SER A 99 3.97 -2.39 -46.43
C SER A 99 5.08 -2.95 -47.34
N ASN A 100 4.74 -3.10 -48.62
CA ASN A 100 5.28 -4.11 -49.55
C ASN A 100 6.67 -3.79 -50.13
N THR A 101 7.55 -3.13 -49.37
CA THR A 101 8.87 -2.72 -49.87
C THR A 101 9.96 -3.59 -49.26
N TYR A 102 10.08 -4.81 -49.79
CA TYR A 102 11.20 -5.73 -49.49
C TYR A 102 12.51 -5.31 -50.15
N ILE A 103 12.59 -4.08 -50.68
CA ILE A 103 13.79 -3.55 -51.30
C ILE A 103 14.82 -3.30 -50.19
N PRO A 104 15.98 -3.97 -50.24
CA PRO A 104 17.05 -3.71 -49.28
C PRO A 104 17.52 -2.25 -49.40
N SER A 105 17.68 -1.59 -48.27
CA SER A 105 18.35 -0.29 -48.21
C SER A 105 19.86 -0.45 -48.44
N SER A 106 20.61 0.65 -48.42
CA SER A 106 22.07 0.64 -48.54
C SER A 106 22.78 -0.18 -47.44
N THR A 107 22.09 -0.53 -46.36
CA THR A 107 22.58 -1.39 -45.27
C THR A 107 22.30 -2.89 -45.51
N GLY A 108 21.69 -3.25 -46.64
CA GLY A 108 21.33 -4.64 -46.97
C GLY A 108 20.07 -5.16 -46.27
N ARG A 109 19.43 -4.33 -45.43
CA ARG A 109 18.19 -4.68 -44.71
C ARG A 109 17.00 -3.95 -45.31
N SER A 110 15.86 -4.64 -45.38
CA SER A 110 14.58 -4.03 -45.78
C SER A 110 14.01 -3.18 -44.64
N ALA A 111 13.18 -2.19 -44.97
CA ALA A 111 12.53 -1.35 -43.94
C ALA A 111 11.73 -2.17 -42.91
N PRO A 112 10.97 -3.23 -43.29
CA PRO A 112 10.33 -4.13 -42.32
C PRO A 112 11.30 -4.81 -41.35
N GLN A 113 12.52 -5.16 -41.77
CA GLN A 113 13.52 -5.79 -40.90
C GLN A 113 14.08 -4.83 -39.86
N VAL A 114 14.24 -3.55 -40.19
CA VAL A 114 14.70 -2.52 -39.24
C VAL A 114 13.60 -2.24 -38.22
N LEU A 115 12.36 -2.07 -38.68
CA LEU A 115 11.23 -1.81 -37.81
C LEU A 115 10.96 -2.97 -36.84
N ALA A 116 11.02 -4.22 -37.32
CA ALA A 116 10.85 -5.40 -36.47
C ALA A 116 11.90 -5.45 -35.35
N GLU A 117 13.14 -5.06 -35.62
CA GLU A 117 14.18 -4.95 -34.60
C GLU A 117 13.86 -3.88 -33.55
N GLU A 118 13.48 -2.67 -33.97
CA GLU A 118 13.15 -1.60 -33.03
C GLU A 118 11.95 -1.95 -32.15
N LYS A 119 10.92 -2.56 -32.73
CA LYS A 119 9.73 -3.01 -31.98
C LYS A 119 10.05 -4.17 -31.04
N PHE A 120 10.98 -5.05 -31.41
CA PHE A 120 11.46 -6.10 -30.52
C PHE A 120 12.25 -5.52 -29.33
N LYS A 121 13.15 -4.54 -29.57
CA LYS A 121 13.83 -3.80 -28.48
C LYS A 121 12.83 -3.16 -27.52
N GLN A 122 11.84 -2.44 -28.05
CA GLN A 122 10.79 -1.81 -27.24
C GLN A 122 9.97 -2.83 -26.42
N THR A 123 9.73 -4.01 -26.98
CA THR A 123 9.07 -5.12 -26.27
C THR A 123 9.90 -5.59 -25.09
N LEU A 124 11.21 -5.78 -25.28
CA LEU A 124 12.11 -6.21 -24.21
C LEU A 124 12.20 -5.16 -23.10
N ASP A 125 12.24 -3.87 -23.46
CA ASP A 125 12.22 -2.78 -22.49
C ASP A 125 10.92 -2.78 -21.66
N LEU A 126 9.79 -3.02 -22.32
CA LEU A 126 8.49 -3.09 -21.67
C LEU A 126 8.40 -4.28 -20.70
N LEU A 127 8.91 -5.44 -21.09
CA LEU A 127 9.01 -6.61 -20.20
C LEU A 127 9.97 -6.38 -19.03
N ASN A 128 11.00 -5.55 -19.22
CA ASN A 128 11.93 -5.16 -18.17
C ASN A 128 11.48 -3.94 -17.34
N THR A 129 10.20 -3.54 -17.43
CA THR A 129 9.65 -2.42 -16.64
C THR A 129 9.76 -2.68 -15.14
N GLN A 130 10.23 -1.65 -14.42
CA GLN A 130 10.42 -1.67 -12.98
C GLN A 130 9.51 -0.68 -12.25
N VAL A 131 9.06 -1.07 -11.07
CA VAL A 131 8.29 -0.25 -10.14
C VAL A 131 8.92 -0.38 -8.77
N ASN A 132 9.36 0.74 -8.18
CA ASN A 132 10.04 0.76 -6.89
C ASN A 132 11.24 -0.21 -6.84
N GLY A 133 12.02 -0.29 -7.92
CA GLY A 133 13.17 -1.20 -8.04
C GLY A 133 12.80 -2.68 -8.17
N ARG A 134 11.53 -2.99 -8.47
CA ARG A 134 11.05 -4.36 -8.68
C ARG A 134 10.52 -4.56 -10.09
N TYR A 135 10.96 -5.62 -10.75
CA TYR A 135 10.47 -6.01 -12.06
C TYR A 135 9.05 -6.57 -11.97
N LEU A 136 8.14 -6.02 -12.78
CA LEU A 136 6.73 -6.45 -12.79
C LEU A 136 6.52 -7.84 -13.39
N PHE A 137 7.40 -8.25 -14.32
CA PHE A 137 7.27 -9.48 -15.08
C PHE A 137 8.24 -10.59 -14.64
N SER A 138 8.95 -10.40 -13.53
CA SER A 138 9.92 -11.38 -12.98
C SER A 138 9.25 -12.53 -12.21
N GLY A 139 7.92 -12.54 -12.13
CA GLY A 139 7.15 -13.64 -11.55
C GLY A 139 7.33 -13.74 -10.04
N LYS A 140 8.04 -14.79 -9.57
CA LYS A 140 8.30 -15.01 -8.14
C LYS A 140 9.49 -14.20 -7.62
N THR A 141 10.45 -13.91 -8.49
CA THR A 141 11.56 -13.00 -8.21
C THR A 141 11.11 -11.57 -8.50
N SER A 142 11.67 -10.60 -7.77
CA SER A 142 11.32 -9.18 -7.97
C SER A 142 12.51 -8.35 -8.39
N ASP A 143 13.70 -8.87 -8.16
CA ASP A 143 15.03 -8.26 -8.29
C ASP A 143 15.81 -8.80 -9.49
N VAL A 144 15.30 -9.84 -10.15
CA VAL A 144 15.91 -10.44 -11.34
C VAL A 144 15.26 -9.87 -12.59
N GLN A 145 16.08 -9.41 -13.53
CA GLN A 145 15.63 -8.93 -14.82
C GLN A 145 14.91 -10.07 -15.59
N PRO A 146 13.66 -9.86 -16.05
CA PRO A 146 12.88 -10.93 -16.68
C PRO A 146 13.33 -11.28 -18.10
N THR A 147 13.93 -10.34 -18.84
CA THR A 147 14.44 -10.60 -20.19
C THR A 147 15.84 -10.04 -20.40
N LEU A 148 16.66 -10.77 -21.17
CA LEU A 148 17.95 -10.29 -21.64
C LEU A 148 17.77 -9.14 -22.64
N GLY A 149 18.86 -8.40 -22.87
CA GLY A 149 18.88 -7.33 -23.88
C GLY A 149 18.80 -7.89 -25.31
N TYR A 150 18.37 -7.06 -26.26
CA TYR A 150 18.26 -7.44 -27.68
C TYR A 150 19.57 -8.04 -28.23
N THR A 151 20.69 -7.36 -27.98
CA THR A 151 22.01 -7.78 -28.47
C THR A 151 22.38 -9.17 -27.94
N GLU A 152 22.18 -9.42 -26.66
CA GLU A 152 22.47 -10.72 -26.06
C GLU A 152 21.58 -11.83 -26.61
N ILE A 153 20.30 -11.53 -26.90
CA ILE A 153 19.37 -12.50 -27.50
C ILE A 153 19.73 -12.81 -28.96
N ILE A 154 20.14 -11.82 -29.74
CA ILE A 154 20.33 -11.95 -31.20
C ILE A 154 21.77 -12.31 -31.57
N GLU A 155 22.74 -11.68 -30.93
CA GLU A 155 24.17 -11.83 -31.20
C GLU A 155 24.82 -12.86 -30.26
N GLY A 156 24.18 -13.18 -29.14
CA GLY A 156 24.71 -14.04 -28.08
C GLY A 156 25.59 -13.28 -27.09
N ASP A 157 25.79 -13.87 -25.91
CA ASP A 157 26.72 -13.41 -24.86
C ASP A 157 28.19 -13.44 -25.36
N GLY A 158 28.52 -14.38 -26.25
CA GLY A 158 29.90 -14.63 -26.66
C GLY A 158 30.69 -15.46 -25.64
N ALA A 159 30.21 -15.59 -24.39
CA ALA A 159 30.63 -16.64 -23.47
C ALA A 159 29.89 -17.95 -23.78
N GLY A 160 30.53 -18.79 -24.60
CA GLY A 160 30.21 -20.23 -24.66
C GLY A 160 30.86 -20.99 -23.51
#